data_AF-A0A7I8W0I4-F1
#
_entry.id   AF-A0A7I8W0I4-F1
#
_cell.length_a   1.000
_cell.length_b   1.000
_cell.length_c   1.000
_cell.angle_alpha   90.00
_cell.angle_beta   90.00
_cell.angle_gamma   90.00
#
_symmetry.space_group_name_H-M   'P 1'
#
loop_
_entity.id
_entity.type
_entity.pdbx_description
1 polymer ?
#
loop_
_entity_poly.entity_id
_entity_poly.type
_entity_poly.pdbx_seq_one_letter_code
_entity_poly.pdbx_strand_id
1 'polypeptide(L)'
;MADQLRFDGKVVLVTGAGGGLGREYALEFARRGASVVVNDLGGDIKGGGKSSVAADKVVDEIRKAGGKAVANYDSVEDGEKVVQTALDHYGGIDIVVNNAGILRDRSFLRTSDADWDIVHRVHLRGAFKVTRAAWSHMREKKFGRVIMTSSDAGIFGNRGQANYSAAKLGLYGFSNTLAIEGAKNNIYCNTIAPTAGSRLTKTVMPDEVINVLKPEYVAPLVIYLCHESSQENGGLFEVGGGYVTKLRWQRAGGAVVRKKGVQMTAEQVRDCWNDIVDFETNPDYPVNISTDGAGRILSIIDQIENPEDPNAYPNPGGKGPEAAIGSKMRIENVELSTRDAMLYALSIGVSTTQENHLKFAYENSEDFSVIPTMSVCLAFPVMPGIMKSDAVSIDYTQLLHGEQYTECFKPLKSDEKYSIEGELVDVLDKGKGAIFITEAKMFDKNEELVSLNQFTTFVRGAGGFGGKRDSTVAKQPLPTPDRQPDAVVSEKTSLDQAALYRLSGDYNPLHIDPNFSAMGGFEKPILHGLCSYGFAARAVLNKFCNDDVAKFKAMKVRFSKPVLPGQTLQTEMWLEGDKVHFCTKIGETGQVCLSNGYVILNKDDRLAKL
;
A
#
# COMPACT_ATOMS: atom_id res chain seq x y z
N MET A 1 -11.89 -32.48 1.52
CA MET A 1 -12.62 -31.75 2.56
C MET A 1 -11.58 -31.10 3.44
N ALA A 2 -11.61 -29.79 3.64
CA ALA A 2 -10.66 -29.12 4.53
C ALA A 2 -10.87 -29.61 5.98
N ASP A 3 -9.80 -29.69 6.76
CA ASP A 3 -9.87 -30.07 8.17
C ASP A 3 -10.78 -29.10 8.94
N GLN A 4 -11.69 -29.63 9.74
CA GLN A 4 -12.63 -28.84 10.53
C GLN A 4 -11.90 -28.07 11.63
N LEU A 5 -12.14 -26.75 11.76
CA LEU A 5 -11.63 -25.96 12.89
C LEU A 5 -12.32 -26.41 14.20
N ARG A 6 -11.54 -26.95 15.15
CA ARG A 6 -12.02 -27.53 16.41
C ARG A 6 -11.43 -26.82 17.64
N PHE A 7 -12.07 -27.00 18.79
CA PHE A 7 -11.77 -26.35 20.06
C PHE A 7 -11.63 -27.35 21.20
N ASP A 8 -11.24 -28.59 20.88
CA ASP A 8 -11.08 -29.65 21.87
C ASP A 8 -10.07 -29.20 22.95
N GLY A 9 -10.47 -29.31 24.21
CA GLY A 9 -9.65 -28.89 25.35
C GLY A 9 -9.62 -27.38 25.63
N LYS A 10 -10.29 -26.54 24.83
CA LYS A 10 -10.39 -25.10 25.10
C LYS A 10 -11.58 -24.78 26.00
N VAL A 11 -11.39 -23.86 26.93
CA VAL A 11 -12.45 -23.30 27.78
C VAL A 11 -12.87 -21.93 27.26
N VAL A 12 -14.15 -21.79 26.93
CA VAL A 12 -14.73 -20.60 26.30
C VAL A 12 -15.76 -19.97 27.22
N LEU A 13 -15.60 -18.69 27.55
CA LEU A 13 -16.63 -17.88 28.20
C LEU A 13 -17.33 -16.99 27.16
N VAL A 14 -18.66 -17.05 27.12
CA VAL A 14 -19.48 -16.13 26.31
C VAL A 14 -20.42 -15.36 27.23
N THR A 15 -20.32 -14.03 27.24
CA THR A 15 -21.21 -13.17 28.04
C THR A 15 -22.45 -12.76 27.26
N GLY A 16 -23.59 -12.66 27.92
CA GLY A 16 -24.89 -12.44 27.26
C GLY A 16 -25.28 -13.58 26.33
N ALA A 17 -25.02 -14.82 26.76
CA ALA A 17 -25.18 -16.03 25.96
C ALA A 17 -26.57 -16.67 26.06
N GLY A 18 -27.52 -16.07 26.77
CA GLY A 18 -28.89 -16.58 26.93
C GLY A 18 -29.78 -16.37 25.70
N GLY A 19 -29.33 -15.59 24.70
CA GLY A 19 -30.07 -15.38 23.45
C GLY A 19 -29.24 -14.65 22.37
N GLY A 20 -29.83 -14.51 21.18
CA GLY A 20 -29.22 -13.78 20.05
C GLY A 20 -27.83 -14.30 19.66
N LEU A 21 -26.91 -13.38 19.38
CA LEU A 21 -25.53 -13.66 18.99
C LEU A 21 -24.77 -14.53 20.00
N GLY A 22 -24.85 -14.18 21.29
CA GLY A 22 -24.13 -14.92 22.34
C GLY A 22 -24.55 -16.38 22.45
N ARG A 23 -25.86 -16.67 22.30
CA ARG A 23 -26.36 -18.05 22.26
C ARG A 23 -25.74 -18.82 21.10
N GLU A 24 -25.69 -18.21 19.91
CA GLU A 24 -25.16 -18.88 18.73
C GLU A 24 -23.65 -19.13 18.82
N TYR A 25 -22.90 -18.18 19.37
CA TYR A 25 -21.48 -18.40 19.67
C TYR A 25 -21.29 -19.59 20.61
N ALA A 26 -22.06 -19.64 21.70
CA ALA A 26 -21.96 -20.72 22.70
C ALA A 26 -22.26 -22.10 22.09
N LEU A 27 -23.32 -22.21 21.27
CA LEU A 27 -23.67 -23.44 20.57
C LEU A 27 -22.58 -23.87 19.59
N GLU A 28 -22.05 -22.94 18.78
CA GLU A 28 -21.07 -23.27 17.76
C GLU A 28 -19.70 -23.64 18.35
N PHE A 29 -19.25 -22.98 19.43
CA PHE A 29 -18.06 -23.41 20.18
C PHE A 29 -18.24 -24.81 20.76
N ALA A 30 -19.38 -25.09 21.39
CA ALA A 30 -19.65 -26.40 21.98
C ALA A 30 -19.71 -27.51 20.92
N ARG A 31 -20.36 -27.26 19.77
CA ARG A 31 -20.42 -28.19 18.63
C ARG A 31 -19.02 -28.55 18.10
N ARG A 32 -18.05 -27.66 18.30
CA ARG A 32 -16.64 -27.83 17.89
C ARG A 32 -15.74 -28.35 19.01
N GLY A 33 -16.30 -28.80 20.15
CA GLY A 33 -15.57 -29.51 21.20
C GLY A 33 -15.13 -28.66 22.40
N ALA A 34 -15.47 -27.37 22.44
CA ALA A 34 -15.14 -26.51 23.57
C ALA A 34 -15.95 -26.84 24.83
N SER A 35 -15.35 -26.56 26.00
CA SER A 35 -16.08 -26.46 27.27
C SER A 35 -16.56 -25.03 27.47
N VAL A 36 -17.88 -24.81 27.50
CA VAL A 36 -18.46 -23.47 27.42
C VAL A 36 -19.03 -23.00 28.76
N VAL A 37 -18.73 -21.76 29.15
CA VAL A 37 -19.43 -21.04 30.22
C VAL A 37 -20.43 -20.09 29.56
N VAL A 38 -21.71 -20.35 29.81
CA VAL A 38 -22.84 -19.56 29.31
C VAL A 38 -23.20 -18.53 30.37
N ASN A 39 -22.68 -17.31 30.24
CA ASN A 39 -23.02 -16.22 31.15
C ASN A 39 -24.25 -15.45 30.63
N ASP A 40 -25.28 -15.32 31.46
CA ASP A 40 -26.38 -14.39 31.21
C ASP A 40 -27.04 -13.96 32.53
N LEU A 41 -27.25 -12.65 32.71
CA LEU A 41 -27.97 -12.12 33.88
C LEU A 41 -29.47 -12.47 33.83
N GLY A 42 -30.02 -12.71 32.63
CA GLY A 42 -31.44 -12.98 32.39
C GLY A 42 -32.34 -11.74 32.52
N GLY A 43 -31.77 -10.55 32.39
CA GLY A 43 -32.48 -9.27 32.42
C GLY A 43 -33.15 -8.89 31.10
N ASP A 44 -33.97 -7.84 31.13
CA ASP A 44 -34.58 -7.27 29.93
C ASP A 44 -33.56 -6.48 29.07
N ILE A 45 -33.96 -6.07 27.85
CA ILE A 45 -33.08 -5.29 26.95
C ILE A 45 -32.66 -3.93 27.53
N LYS A 46 -33.33 -3.45 28.58
CA LYS A 46 -33.07 -2.17 29.22
C LYS A 46 -32.19 -2.32 30.47
N GLY A 47 -31.75 -3.54 30.80
CA GLY A 47 -30.91 -3.80 31.98
C GLY A 47 -31.68 -3.91 33.30
N GLY A 48 -32.99 -4.20 33.26
CA GLY A 48 -33.79 -4.49 34.45
C GLY A 48 -33.97 -6.00 34.71
N GLY A 49 -34.03 -6.40 35.98
CA GLY A 49 -34.33 -7.76 36.41
C GLY A 49 -33.15 -8.74 36.34
N LYS A 50 -33.36 -9.96 36.87
CA LYS A 50 -32.40 -11.07 36.88
C LYS A 50 -33.17 -12.39 36.81
N SER A 51 -32.68 -13.36 36.03
CA SER A 51 -33.27 -14.70 35.90
C SER A 51 -32.22 -15.73 35.47
N SER A 52 -32.28 -16.96 35.99
CA SER A 52 -31.38 -18.04 35.55
C SER A 52 -31.81 -18.67 34.22
N VAL A 53 -33.11 -18.56 33.89
CA VAL A 53 -33.77 -19.34 32.84
C VAL A 53 -33.10 -19.22 31.48
N ALA A 54 -32.60 -18.03 31.11
CA ALA A 54 -31.99 -17.81 29.81
C ALA A 54 -30.68 -18.58 29.64
N ALA A 55 -29.80 -18.53 30.64
CA ALA A 55 -28.54 -19.28 30.62
C ALA A 55 -28.79 -20.79 30.72
N ASP A 56 -29.68 -21.21 31.63
CA ASP A 56 -30.02 -22.62 31.86
C ASP A 56 -30.52 -23.30 30.58
N LYS A 57 -31.41 -22.63 29.85
CA LYS A 57 -31.94 -23.13 28.58
C LYS A 57 -30.85 -23.43 27.55
N VAL A 58 -29.89 -22.51 27.40
CA VAL A 58 -28.80 -22.68 26.42
C VAL A 58 -27.83 -23.78 26.86
N VAL A 59 -27.56 -23.90 28.16
CA VAL A 59 -26.77 -25.01 28.71
C VAL A 59 -27.43 -26.36 28.45
N ASP A 60 -28.75 -26.46 28.66
CA ASP A 60 -29.52 -27.68 28.39
C ASP A 60 -29.52 -28.04 26.91
N GLU A 61 -29.64 -27.04 26.02
CA GLU A 61 -29.51 -27.22 24.57
C GLU A 61 -28.13 -27.77 24.19
N ILE A 62 -27.05 -27.18 24.72
CA ILE A 62 -25.68 -27.65 24.49
C ILE A 62 -25.49 -29.08 25.00
N ARG A 63 -25.94 -29.38 26.21
CA ARG A 63 -25.81 -30.72 26.82
C ARG A 63 -26.61 -31.77 26.06
N LYS A 64 -27.83 -31.45 25.61
CA LYS A 64 -28.63 -32.34 24.74
C LYS A 64 -27.95 -32.63 23.42
N ALA A 65 -27.18 -31.68 22.87
CA ALA A 65 -26.37 -31.87 21.67
C ALA A 65 -25.04 -32.59 21.93
N GLY A 66 -24.77 -33.04 23.17
CA GLY A 66 -23.56 -33.77 23.55
C GLY A 66 -22.35 -32.89 23.89
N GLY A 67 -22.54 -31.57 23.97
CA GLY A 67 -21.49 -30.62 24.34
C GLY A 67 -21.32 -30.45 25.86
N LYS A 68 -20.28 -29.71 26.25
CA LYS A 68 -19.98 -29.38 27.65
C LYS A 68 -20.32 -27.92 27.91
N ALA A 69 -21.26 -27.67 28.83
CA ALA A 69 -21.60 -26.31 29.24
C ALA A 69 -21.97 -26.20 30.72
N VAL A 70 -21.71 -25.03 31.29
CA VAL A 70 -22.15 -24.61 32.63
C VAL A 70 -22.70 -23.18 32.57
N ALA A 71 -23.72 -22.89 33.36
CA ALA A 71 -24.33 -21.57 33.43
C ALA A 71 -23.59 -20.68 34.43
N ASN A 72 -23.54 -19.37 34.14
CA ASN A 72 -23.21 -18.33 35.10
C ASN A 72 -24.29 -17.24 35.07
N TYR A 73 -24.70 -16.76 36.24
CA TYR A 73 -25.81 -15.81 36.40
C TYR A 73 -25.37 -14.44 36.90
N ASP A 74 -24.07 -14.18 36.95
CA ASP A 74 -23.54 -12.92 37.46
C ASP A 74 -23.63 -11.83 36.40
N SER A 75 -23.72 -10.57 36.86
CA SER A 75 -23.52 -9.44 35.97
C SER A 75 -22.07 -9.41 35.50
N VAL A 76 -21.82 -8.97 34.26
CA VAL A 76 -20.46 -8.67 33.79
C VAL A 76 -19.78 -7.57 34.60
N GLU A 77 -20.54 -6.80 35.38
CA GLU A 77 -20.01 -5.90 36.40
C GLU A 77 -19.25 -6.63 37.52
N ASP A 78 -19.45 -7.94 37.70
CA ASP A 78 -18.76 -8.80 38.65
C ASP A 78 -17.85 -9.81 37.92
N GLY A 79 -17.06 -9.32 36.96
CA GLY A 79 -16.26 -10.16 36.04
C GLY A 79 -15.38 -11.24 36.70
N GLU A 80 -14.92 -11.03 37.94
CA GLU A 80 -14.20 -12.04 38.72
C GLU A 80 -15.06 -13.27 39.00
N LYS A 81 -16.34 -13.12 39.39
CA LYS A 81 -17.26 -14.25 39.61
C LYS A 81 -17.60 -14.98 38.31
N VAL A 82 -17.74 -14.21 37.22
CA VAL A 82 -18.00 -14.77 35.89
C VAL A 82 -16.85 -15.69 35.46
N VAL A 83 -15.59 -15.22 35.58
CA VAL A 83 -14.41 -16.01 35.24
C VAL A 83 -14.19 -17.16 36.23
N GLN A 84 -14.47 -16.95 37.52
CA GLN A 84 -14.34 -18.00 38.55
C GLN A 84 -15.16 -19.25 38.19
N THR A 85 -16.33 -19.08 37.56
CA THR A 85 -17.14 -20.22 37.11
C THR A 85 -16.38 -21.12 36.11
N ALA A 86 -15.57 -20.53 35.22
CA ALA A 86 -14.73 -21.28 34.29
C ALA A 86 -13.60 -22.03 35.01
N LEU A 87 -13.00 -21.38 36.01
CA LEU A 87 -11.93 -21.96 36.82
C LEU A 87 -12.44 -23.15 37.65
N ASP A 88 -13.60 -22.99 38.31
CA ASP A 88 -14.17 -24.03 39.19
C ASP A 88 -14.58 -25.28 38.42
N HIS A 89 -15.13 -25.13 37.20
CA HIS A 89 -15.68 -26.25 36.44
C HIS A 89 -14.69 -26.87 35.46
N TYR A 90 -13.77 -26.09 34.92
CA TYR A 90 -12.89 -26.52 33.83
C TYR A 90 -11.40 -26.23 34.09
N GLY A 91 -11.04 -25.66 35.24
CA GLY A 91 -9.65 -25.47 35.65
C GLY A 91 -8.90 -24.37 34.91
N GLY A 92 -9.57 -23.55 34.09
CA GLY A 92 -8.93 -22.47 33.36
C GLY A 92 -9.87 -21.73 32.42
N ILE A 93 -9.31 -20.74 31.72
CA ILE A 93 -10.00 -19.95 30.70
C ILE A 93 -9.05 -19.70 29.53
N ASP A 94 -9.52 -19.89 28.29
CA ASP A 94 -8.70 -19.75 27.08
C ASP A 94 -9.28 -18.70 26.12
N ILE A 95 -10.61 -18.58 26.09
CA ILE A 95 -11.32 -17.71 25.15
C ILE A 95 -12.39 -16.91 25.90
N VAL A 96 -12.45 -15.59 25.69
CA VAL A 96 -13.48 -14.70 26.23
C VAL A 96 -14.16 -13.94 25.11
N VAL A 97 -15.46 -14.12 24.97
CA VAL A 97 -16.31 -13.36 24.03
C VAL A 97 -17.17 -12.38 24.82
N ASN A 98 -16.75 -11.12 24.85
CA ASN A 98 -17.48 -10.03 25.51
C ASN A 98 -18.63 -9.57 24.60
N ASN A 99 -19.82 -10.14 24.82
CA ASN A 99 -21.02 -9.90 24.00
C ASN A 99 -22.21 -9.30 24.79
N ALA A 100 -22.23 -9.41 26.12
CA ALA A 100 -23.30 -8.87 26.95
C ALA A 100 -23.59 -7.39 26.65
N GLY A 101 -24.88 -7.03 26.60
CA GLY A 101 -25.29 -5.69 26.21
C GLY A 101 -26.77 -5.38 26.45
N ILE A 102 -27.07 -4.08 26.53
CA ILE A 102 -28.40 -3.51 26.76
C ILE A 102 -28.57 -2.24 25.91
N LEU A 103 -29.79 -1.72 25.80
CA LEU A 103 -30.08 -0.47 25.10
C LEU A 103 -30.84 0.51 26.00
N ARG A 104 -30.44 1.78 25.92
CA ARG A 104 -31.10 2.94 26.55
C ARG A 104 -31.13 4.11 25.56
N ASP A 105 -31.79 3.88 24.43
CA ASP A 105 -31.83 4.84 23.32
C ASP A 105 -32.63 6.10 23.71
N ARG A 106 -31.95 7.25 23.66
CA ARG A 106 -32.47 8.56 23.99
C ARG A 106 -31.77 9.62 23.14
N SER A 107 -32.51 10.65 22.72
CA SER A 107 -31.84 11.84 22.19
C SER A 107 -30.87 12.40 23.23
N PHE A 108 -29.79 13.06 22.79
CA PHE A 108 -28.70 13.49 23.68
C PHE A 108 -29.22 14.27 24.91
N LEU A 109 -30.07 15.29 24.70
CA LEU A 109 -30.67 16.09 25.77
C LEU A 109 -31.61 15.32 26.72
N ARG A 110 -32.08 14.13 26.35
CA ARG A 110 -33.00 13.30 27.15
C ARG A 110 -32.29 12.08 27.76
N THR A 111 -30.98 11.95 27.56
CA THR A 111 -30.20 10.88 28.18
C THR A 111 -29.98 11.24 29.64
N SER A 112 -30.54 10.46 30.57
CA SER A 112 -30.28 10.65 31.99
C SER A 112 -28.92 10.07 32.38
N ASP A 113 -28.37 10.50 33.52
CA ASP A 113 -27.13 9.92 34.08
C ASP A 113 -27.28 8.40 34.27
N ALA A 114 -28.44 7.93 34.72
CA ALA A 114 -28.72 6.50 34.86
C ALA A 114 -28.70 5.75 33.51
N ASP A 115 -29.24 6.34 32.45
CA ASP A 115 -29.20 5.78 31.10
C ASP A 115 -27.76 5.74 30.55
N TRP A 116 -26.94 6.75 30.86
CA TRP A 116 -25.52 6.80 30.50
C TRP A 116 -24.71 5.73 31.24
N ASP A 117 -24.84 5.72 32.57
CA ASP A 117 -24.05 4.89 33.47
C ASP A 117 -24.31 3.40 33.24
N ILE A 118 -25.57 2.99 33.11
CA ILE A 118 -25.89 1.57 32.97
C ILE A 118 -25.33 1.01 31.65
N VAL A 119 -25.38 1.78 30.56
CA VAL A 119 -24.81 1.38 29.27
C VAL A 119 -23.29 1.24 29.38
N HIS A 120 -22.59 2.20 29.97
CA HIS A 120 -21.13 2.11 30.13
C HIS A 120 -20.71 1.01 31.11
N ARG A 121 -21.45 0.81 32.20
CA ARG A 121 -21.15 -0.23 33.20
C ARG A 121 -21.29 -1.64 32.63
N VAL A 122 -22.31 -1.90 31.82
CA VAL A 122 -22.53 -3.21 31.20
C VAL A 122 -21.58 -3.44 30.03
N HIS A 123 -21.50 -2.50 29.09
CA HIS A 123 -20.73 -2.72 27.86
C HIS A 123 -19.22 -2.59 28.08
N LEU A 124 -18.76 -1.37 28.39
CA LEU A 124 -17.32 -1.07 28.41
C LEU A 124 -16.67 -1.56 29.70
N ARG A 125 -17.21 -1.16 30.86
CA ARG A 125 -16.64 -1.54 32.16
C ARG A 125 -16.81 -3.03 32.45
N GLY A 126 -17.92 -3.63 32.01
CA GLY A 126 -18.17 -5.07 32.12
C GLY A 126 -17.15 -5.87 31.33
N ALA A 127 -16.93 -5.55 30.05
CA ALA A 127 -15.91 -6.19 29.23
C ALA A 127 -14.49 -6.02 29.82
N PHE A 128 -14.18 -4.83 30.34
CA PHE A 128 -12.94 -4.59 31.07
C PHE A 128 -12.79 -5.54 32.26
N LYS A 129 -13.79 -5.64 33.13
CA LYS A 129 -13.72 -6.48 34.34
C LYS A 129 -13.59 -7.96 34.03
N VAL A 130 -14.37 -8.47 33.08
CA VAL A 130 -14.33 -9.88 32.65
C VAL A 130 -12.97 -10.20 32.04
N THR A 131 -12.49 -9.36 31.11
CA THR A 131 -11.20 -9.58 30.45
C THR A 131 -10.04 -9.49 31.43
N ARG A 132 -10.06 -8.51 32.34
CA ARG A 132 -9.07 -8.36 33.42
C ARG A 132 -8.99 -9.61 34.29
N ALA A 133 -10.13 -10.18 34.68
CA ALA A 133 -10.17 -11.38 35.51
C ALA A 133 -9.62 -12.62 34.78
N ALA A 134 -9.76 -12.71 33.45
CA ALA A 134 -9.23 -13.82 32.66
C ALA A 134 -7.73 -13.67 32.30
N TRP A 135 -7.21 -12.45 32.31
CA TRP A 135 -5.93 -12.10 31.67
C TRP A 135 -4.72 -12.86 32.23
N SER A 136 -4.60 -12.95 33.56
CA SER A 136 -3.47 -13.66 34.20
C SER A 136 -3.44 -15.14 33.80
N HIS A 137 -4.59 -15.79 33.73
CA HIS A 137 -4.72 -17.19 33.37
C HIS A 137 -4.34 -17.45 31.91
N MET A 138 -4.78 -16.58 30.98
CA MET A 138 -4.37 -16.65 29.57
C MET A 138 -2.86 -16.45 29.41
N ARG A 139 -2.29 -15.50 30.16
CA ARG A 139 -0.86 -15.20 30.15
C ARG A 139 -0.01 -16.36 30.64
N GLU A 140 -0.42 -17.00 31.72
CA GLU A 140 0.24 -18.20 32.26
C GLU A 140 0.23 -19.36 31.25
N LYS A 141 -0.89 -19.55 30.55
CA LYS A 141 -1.04 -20.57 29.50
C LYS A 141 -0.33 -20.23 28.18
N LYS A 142 0.11 -18.98 27.98
CA LYS A 142 0.59 -18.45 26.70
C LYS A 142 -0.39 -18.71 25.55
N PHE A 143 -1.68 -18.59 25.85
CA PHE A 143 -2.76 -18.70 24.89
C PHE A 143 -3.95 -17.91 25.39
N GLY A 144 -4.46 -17.01 24.57
CA GLY A 144 -5.72 -16.33 24.82
C GLY A 144 -6.34 -15.80 23.54
N ARG A 145 -7.67 -15.82 23.47
CA ARG A 145 -8.44 -15.13 22.41
C ARG A 145 -9.57 -14.33 23.04
N VAL A 146 -9.61 -13.05 22.74
CA VAL A 146 -10.59 -12.11 23.29
C VAL A 146 -11.33 -11.44 22.15
N ILE A 147 -12.66 -11.43 22.25
CA ILE A 147 -13.52 -10.72 21.32
C ILE A 147 -14.24 -9.59 22.05
N MET A 148 -14.15 -8.39 21.48
CA MET A 148 -14.96 -7.24 21.86
C MET A 148 -16.09 -7.07 20.86
N THR A 149 -17.30 -6.78 21.36
CA THR A 149 -18.47 -6.53 20.50
C THR A 149 -18.75 -5.03 20.42
N SER A 150 -18.24 -4.37 19.38
CA SER A 150 -18.56 -3.00 18.98
C SER A 150 -19.90 -2.95 18.21
N SER A 151 -20.11 -1.95 17.36
CA SER A 151 -21.26 -1.77 16.48
C SER A 151 -20.98 -0.63 15.48
N ASP A 152 -21.62 -0.67 14.31
CA ASP A 152 -21.64 0.42 13.33
C ASP A 152 -22.13 1.74 13.94
N ALA A 153 -23.05 1.68 14.92
CA ALA A 153 -23.47 2.87 15.67
C ALA A 153 -22.30 3.51 16.45
N GLY A 154 -21.33 2.71 16.91
CA GLY A 154 -20.10 3.21 17.51
C GLY A 154 -19.12 3.75 16.46
N ILE A 155 -19.00 3.08 15.32
CA ILE A 155 -18.04 3.41 14.26
C ILE A 155 -18.43 4.70 13.53
N PHE A 156 -19.70 4.80 13.10
CA PHE A 156 -20.18 5.91 12.26
C PHE A 156 -21.09 6.89 13.00
N GLY A 157 -21.50 6.56 14.23
CA GLY A 157 -22.52 7.30 14.97
C GLY A 157 -23.94 6.91 14.58
N ASN A 158 -24.89 7.09 15.50
CA ASN A 158 -26.31 6.93 15.20
C ASN A 158 -27.18 7.87 16.04
N ARG A 159 -28.27 8.36 15.47
CA ARG A 159 -29.16 9.32 16.12
C ARG A 159 -29.81 8.69 17.36
N GLY A 160 -29.67 9.36 18.50
CA GLY A 160 -30.32 8.93 19.75
C GLY A 160 -29.59 7.80 20.49
N GLN A 161 -28.32 7.55 20.16
CA GLN A 161 -27.53 6.47 20.75
C GLN A 161 -26.17 6.93 21.30
N ALA A 162 -26.03 8.20 21.72
CA ALA A 162 -24.74 8.74 22.15
C ALA A 162 -24.06 7.93 23.28
N ASN A 163 -24.82 7.49 24.28
CA ASN A 163 -24.34 6.60 25.35
C ASN A 163 -23.84 5.24 24.81
N TYR A 164 -24.60 4.62 23.91
CA TYR A 164 -24.28 3.33 23.32
C TYR A 164 -23.11 3.42 22.34
N SER A 165 -23.10 4.38 21.43
CA SER A 165 -22.01 4.66 20.49
C SER A 165 -20.69 4.91 21.22
N ALA A 166 -20.70 5.72 22.28
CA ALA A 166 -19.52 5.98 23.10
C ALA A 166 -18.97 4.69 23.74
N ALA A 167 -19.85 3.88 24.37
CA ALA A 167 -19.44 2.62 24.96
C ALA A 167 -18.89 1.62 23.93
N LYS A 168 -19.52 1.53 22.74
CA LYS A 168 -19.15 0.59 21.68
C LYS A 168 -17.84 0.95 20.99
N LEU A 169 -17.61 2.22 20.67
CA LEU A 169 -16.31 2.63 20.13
C LEU A 169 -15.21 2.58 21.20
N GLY A 170 -15.56 2.83 22.47
CA GLY A 170 -14.66 2.62 23.61
C GLY A 170 -14.16 1.18 23.74
N LEU A 171 -14.97 0.18 23.37
CA LEU A 171 -14.54 -1.22 23.32
C LEU A 171 -13.47 -1.47 22.24
N TYR A 172 -13.56 -0.81 21.09
CA TYR A 172 -12.52 -0.90 20.05
C TYR A 172 -11.21 -0.27 20.53
N GLY A 173 -11.28 0.92 21.12
CA GLY A 173 -10.11 1.56 21.75
C GLY A 173 -9.47 0.69 22.83
N PHE A 174 -10.29 0.04 23.67
CA PHE A 174 -9.82 -0.92 24.67
C PHE A 174 -9.15 -2.15 24.04
N SER A 175 -9.76 -2.72 22.98
CA SER A 175 -9.20 -3.85 22.23
C SER A 175 -7.83 -3.54 21.63
N ASN A 176 -7.61 -2.33 21.11
CA ASN A 176 -6.34 -1.93 20.51
C ASN A 176 -5.17 -2.03 21.50
N THR A 177 -5.37 -1.57 22.73
CA THR A 177 -4.34 -1.67 23.77
C THR A 177 -4.11 -3.11 24.21
N LEU A 178 -5.18 -3.90 24.41
CA LEU A 178 -5.05 -5.31 24.79
C LEU A 178 -4.34 -6.14 23.72
N ALA A 179 -4.59 -5.86 22.44
CA ALA A 179 -3.91 -6.51 21.33
C ALA A 179 -2.38 -6.34 21.41
N ILE A 180 -1.92 -5.14 21.80
CA ILE A 180 -0.50 -4.82 21.96
C ILE A 180 0.07 -5.51 23.20
N GLU A 181 -0.61 -5.41 24.35
CA GLU A 181 -0.13 -5.98 25.62
C GLU A 181 -0.08 -7.52 25.57
N GLY A 182 -1.03 -8.15 24.89
CA GLY A 182 -1.17 -9.60 24.81
C GLY A 182 -0.28 -10.29 23.77
N ALA A 183 0.19 -9.56 22.75
CA ALA A 183 0.84 -10.13 21.57
C ALA A 183 2.03 -11.06 21.92
N LYS A 184 2.90 -10.63 22.84
CA LYS A 184 4.09 -11.40 23.26
C LYS A 184 3.75 -12.70 24.00
N ASN A 185 2.53 -12.85 24.48
CA ASN A 185 2.05 -14.02 25.19
C ASN A 185 1.01 -14.83 24.40
N ASN A 186 0.90 -14.61 23.08
CA ASN A 186 -0.10 -15.28 22.23
C ASN A 186 -1.54 -15.09 22.77
N ILE A 187 -1.80 -13.90 23.28
CA ILE A 187 -3.14 -13.43 23.64
C ILE A 187 -3.55 -12.42 22.58
N TYR A 188 -4.55 -12.76 21.77
CA TYR A 188 -5.03 -11.87 20.72
C TYR A 188 -6.40 -11.29 21.08
N CYS A 189 -6.57 -10.01 20.79
CA CYS A 189 -7.82 -9.28 21.05
C CYS A 189 -8.30 -8.65 19.74
N ASN A 190 -9.48 -9.06 19.29
CA ASN A 190 -10.11 -8.53 18.08
C ASN A 190 -11.50 -7.97 18.40
N THR A 191 -11.98 -7.08 17.54
CA THR A 191 -13.29 -6.44 17.67
C THR A 191 -14.18 -6.81 16.50
N ILE A 192 -15.45 -7.12 16.79
CA ILE A 192 -16.49 -7.29 15.78
C ILE A 192 -17.53 -6.17 15.89
N ALA A 193 -18.10 -5.76 14.77
CA ALA A 193 -19.24 -4.88 14.64
C ALA A 193 -20.35 -5.66 13.92
N PRO A 194 -21.20 -6.39 14.66
CA PRO A 194 -22.16 -7.30 14.05
C PRO A 194 -23.45 -6.59 13.63
N THR A 195 -23.99 -7.01 12.50
CA THR A 195 -25.33 -6.67 12.02
C THR A 195 -26.20 -7.93 12.04
N ALA A 196 -27.05 -8.07 13.07
CA ALA A 196 -27.90 -9.24 13.24
C ALA A 196 -29.31 -8.90 13.74
N GLY A 197 -30.29 -9.66 13.26
CA GLY A 197 -31.66 -9.72 13.76
C GLY A 197 -31.68 -10.30 15.18
N SER A 198 -32.12 -9.51 16.14
CA SER A 198 -32.24 -9.91 17.54
C SER A 198 -33.36 -9.14 18.23
N ARG A 199 -33.61 -9.45 19.50
CA ARG A 199 -34.52 -8.66 20.34
C ARG A 199 -34.14 -7.16 20.38
N LEU A 200 -32.86 -6.83 20.20
CA LEU A 200 -32.36 -5.45 20.21
C LEU A 200 -32.62 -4.70 18.90
N THR A 201 -32.67 -5.38 17.75
CA THR A 201 -32.84 -4.76 16.41
C THR A 201 -34.28 -4.81 15.90
N LYS A 202 -35.16 -5.59 16.54
CA LYS A 202 -36.60 -5.67 16.24
C LYS A 202 -37.36 -4.34 16.30
N THR A 203 -36.86 -3.35 17.03
CA THR A 203 -37.50 -2.04 17.16
C THR A 203 -37.22 -1.11 15.97
N VAL A 204 -36.28 -1.46 15.09
CA VAL A 204 -35.78 -0.56 14.03
C VAL A 204 -35.70 -1.19 12.63
N MET A 205 -35.82 -2.52 12.50
CA MET A 205 -35.75 -3.23 11.22
C MET A 205 -37.09 -3.89 10.85
N PRO A 206 -37.47 -3.94 9.56
CA PRO A 206 -38.60 -4.76 9.08
C PRO A 206 -38.37 -6.26 9.32
N ASP A 207 -39.43 -7.02 9.53
CA ASP A 207 -39.34 -8.47 9.79
C ASP A 207 -38.64 -9.27 8.68
N GLU A 208 -38.81 -8.86 7.41
CA GLU A 208 -38.12 -9.47 6.27
C GLU A 208 -36.60 -9.36 6.36
N VAL A 209 -36.10 -8.20 6.83
CA VAL A 209 -34.67 -7.94 7.03
C VAL A 209 -34.13 -8.72 8.24
N ILE A 210 -34.92 -8.82 9.30
CA ILE A 210 -34.57 -9.59 10.51
C ILE A 210 -34.42 -11.08 10.17
N ASN A 211 -35.26 -11.60 9.28
CA ASN A 211 -35.25 -13.02 8.90
C ASN A 211 -34.00 -13.42 8.09
N VAL A 212 -33.36 -12.47 7.39
CA VAL A 212 -32.13 -12.72 6.63
C VAL A 212 -30.86 -12.42 7.43
N LEU A 213 -30.93 -11.53 8.43
CA LEU A 213 -29.79 -11.19 9.30
C LEU A 213 -29.65 -12.16 10.48
N LYS A 214 -29.48 -13.44 10.17
CA LYS A 214 -29.40 -14.50 11.17
C LYS A 214 -28.09 -14.45 11.99
N PRO A 215 -28.11 -14.56 13.33
CA PRO A 215 -26.91 -14.66 14.17
C PRO A 215 -25.90 -15.74 13.72
N GLU A 216 -26.40 -16.80 13.10
CA GLU A 216 -25.67 -17.93 12.51
C GLU A 216 -24.66 -17.48 11.45
N TYR A 217 -24.88 -16.31 10.82
CA TYR A 217 -23.96 -15.74 9.83
C TYR A 217 -22.84 -14.91 10.44
N VAL A 218 -22.90 -14.63 11.75
CA VAL A 218 -21.84 -13.91 12.48
C VAL A 218 -20.91 -14.87 13.21
N ALA A 219 -21.45 -15.95 13.77
CA ALA A 219 -20.69 -16.92 14.56
C ALA A 219 -19.42 -17.46 13.87
N PRO A 220 -19.41 -17.80 12.57
CA PRO A 220 -18.20 -18.32 11.91
C PRO A 220 -16.98 -17.38 11.99
N LEU A 221 -17.18 -16.06 11.93
CA LEU A 221 -16.08 -15.11 12.11
C LEU A 221 -15.51 -15.17 13.53
N VAL A 222 -16.38 -15.17 14.54
CA VAL A 222 -15.98 -15.28 15.96
C VAL A 222 -15.22 -16.58 16.20
N ILE A 223 -15.71 -17.69 15.63
CA ILE A 223 -15.02 -18.98 15.68
C ILE A 223 -13.62 -18.87 15.08
N TYR A 224 -13.49 -18.34 13.87
CA TYR A 224 -12.18 -18.24 13.22
C TYR A 224 -11.22 -17.34 14.02
N LEU A 225 -11.66 -16.14 14.44
CA LEU A 225 -10.84 -15.21 15.22
C LEU A 225 -10.38 -15.82 16.56
N CYS A 226 -11.17 -16.72 17.14
CA CYS A 226 -10.83 -17.42 18.39
C CYS A 226 -10.08 -18.74 18.18
N HIS A 227 -9.88 -19.20 16.95
CA HIS A 227 -9.15 -20.44 16.70
C HIS A 227 -7.65 -20.24 16.88
N GLU A 228 -6.93 -21.31 17.25
CA GLU A 228 -5.48 -21.24 17.49
C GLU A 228 -4.67 -20.96 16.22
N SER A 229 -5.20 -21.32 15.05
CA SER A 229 -4.59 -21.00 13.76
C SER A 229 -4.71 -19.54 13.36
N SER A 230 -5.65 -18.78 13.94
CA SER A 230 -5.80 -17.36 13.62
C SER A 230 -4.62 -16.56 14.18
N GLN A 231 -3.97 -15.82 13.29
CA GLN A 231 -2.91 -14.86 13.59
C GLN A 231 -3.42 -13.41 13.65
N GLU A 232 -4.74 -13.22 13.52
CA GLU A 232 -5.36 -11.90 13.52
C GLU A 232 -5.35 -11.31 14.94
N ASN A 233 -4.87 -10.07 15.08
CA ASN A 233 -4.78 -9.37 16.36
C ASN A 233 -4.98 -7.86 16.14
N GLY A 234 -5.78 -7.21 16.99
CA GLY A 234 -6.11 -5.79 16.86
C GLY A 234 -7.03 -5.46 15.69
N GLY A 235 -7.68 -6.46 15.07
CA GLY A 235 -8.58 -6.24 13.95
C GLY A 235 -9.95 -5.69 14.38
N LEU A 236 -10.58 -4.93 13.50
CA LEU A 236 -11.99 -4.51 13.56
C LEU A 236 -12.73 -5.07 12.36
N PHE A 237 -13.79 -5.84 12.58
CA PHE A 237 -14.53 -6.49 11.51
C PHE A 237 -16.02 -6.19 11.55
N GLU A 238 -16.56 -5.68 10.44
CA GLU A 238 -18.01 -5.67 10.20
C GLU A 238 -18.46 -7.04 9.71
N VAL A 239 -19.63 -7.49 10.18
CA VAL A 239 -20.12 -8.83 9.86
C VAL A 239 -21.64 -8.94 9.95
N GLY A 240 -22.27 -9.48 8.91
CA GLY A 240 -23.72 -9.72 8.87
C GLY A 240 -24.17 -10.29 7.53
N GLY A 241 -25.26 -11.06 7.52
CA GLY A 241 -25.88 -11.57 6.28
C GLY A 241 -24.97 -12.45 5.40
N GLY A 242 -23.88 -13.00 5.93
CA GLY A 242 -22.88 -13.77 5.19
C GLY A 242 -21.71 -12.94 4.63
N TYR A 243 -21.70 -11.63 4.85
CA TYR A 243 -20.62 -10.73 4.49
C TYR A 243 -19.72 -10.44 5.70
N VAL A 244 -18.41 -10.36 5.46
CA VAL A 244 -17.39 -9.99 6.45
C VAL A 244 -16.39 -9.04 5.79
N THR A 245 -16.05 -7.94 6.46
CA THR A 245 -14.99 -7.03 6.02
C THR A 245 -14.18 -6.49 7.19
N LYS A 246 -12.96 -6.03 6.92
CA LYS A 246 -12.04 -5.46 7.92
C LYS A 246 -11.97 -3.95 7.76
N LEU A 247 -12.02 -3.23 8.87
CA LEU A 247 -11.91 -1.79 8.94
C LEU A 247 -10.54 -1.38 9.51
N ARG A 248 -10.03 -0.23 9.06
CA ARG A 248 -8.81 0.41 9.59
C ARG A 248 -8.92 1.93 9.50
N TRP A 249 -8.07 2.64 10.25
CA TRP A 249 -7.94 4.08 10.10
C TRP A 249 -7.13 4.43 8.85
N GLN A 250 -7.59 5.44 8.14
CA GLN A 250 -6.83 6.19 7.14
C GLN A 250 -6.66 7.61 7.67
N ARG A 251 -5.51 8.22 7.40
CA ARG A 251 -5.25 9.61 7.73
C ARG A 251 -4.79 10.35 6.46
N ALA A 252 -5.36 11.54 6.25
CA ALA A 252 -5.01 12.46 5.18
C ALA A 252 -3.51 12.84 5.21
N GLY A 253 -2.96 13.25 4.06
CA GLY A 253 -1.56 13.72 3.98
C GLY A 253 -1.29 14.91 4.93
N GLY A 254 -2.28 15.78 5.07
CA GLY A 254 -2.24 16.94 5.96
C GLY A 254 -1.43 18.11 5.39
N ALA A 255 -1.37 19.21 6.13
CA ALA A 255 -0.68 20.43 5.71
C ALA A 255 0.14 21.07 6.83
N VAL A 256 1.26 21.69 6.47
CA VAL A 256 2.02 22.57 7.37
C VAL A 256 1.39 23.96 7.33
N VAL A 257 0.63 24.30 8.38
CA VAL A 257 -0.16 25.55 8.44
C VAL A 257 0.61 26.76 9.00
N ARG A 258 1.71 26.54 9.72
CA ARG A 258 2.51 27.61 10.34
C ARG A 258 3.90 27.69 9.74
N LYS A 259 4.52 28.88 9.82
CA LYS A 259 5.92 29.12 9.45
C LYS A 259 6.78 29.35 10.70
N LYS A 260 8.09 29.17 10.56
CA LYS A 260 9.06 29.46 11.64
C LYS A 260 8.89 30.87 12.17
N GLY A 261 8.87 31.02 13.49
CA GLY A 261 8.78 32.31 14.17
C GLY A 261 7.46 33.06 13.96
N VAL A 262 6.47 32.47 13.28
CA VAL A 262 5.14 33.05 13.09
C VAL A 262 4.14 32.27 13.92
N GLN A 263 3.32 32.99 14.68
CA GLN A 263 2.21 32.38 15.41
C GLN A 263 1.18 31.82 14.43
N MET A 264 0.76 30.58 14.64
CA MET A 264 -0.30 29.94 13.88
C MET A 264 -1.65 30.65 14.12
N THR A 265 -2.39 30.96 13.06
CA THR A 265 -3.72 31.59 13.16
C THR A 265 -4.82 30.68 12.61
N ALA A 266 -6.08 30.99 12.96
CA ALA A 266 -7.23 30.25 12.45
C ALA A 266 -7.42 30.46 10.93
N GLU A 267 -7.05 31.64 10.41
CA GLU A 267 -7.12 31.96 8.99
C GLU A 267 -6.16 31.10 8.17
N GLN A 268 -4.95 30.85 8.68
CA GLN A 268 -4.00 29.94 8.02
C GLN A 268 -4.54 28.51 7.93
N VAL A 269 -5.22 28.03 8.98
CA VAL A 269 -5.89 26.72 8.96
C VAL A 269 -7.02 26.69 7.92
N ARG A 270 -7.84 27.75 7.86
CA ARG A 270 -8.91 27.88 6.85
C ARG A 270 -8.32 27.87 5.43
N ASP A 271 -7.25 28.61 5.21
CA ASP A 271 -6.67 28.79 3.87
C ASP A 271 -5.97 27.51 3.37
N CYS A 272 -5.50 26.64 4.29
CA CYS A 272 -4.96 25.31 3.98
C CYS A 272 -5.99 24.17 4.14
N TRP A 273 -7.28 24.47 4.33
CA TRP A 273 -8.26 23.45 4.74
C TRP A 273 -8.37 22.29 3.74
N ASN A 274 -8.32 22.59 2.45
CA ASN A 274 -8.41 21.57 1.40
C ASN A 274 -7.26 20.56 1.49
N ASP A 275 -6.04 21.02 1.76
CA ASP A 275 -4.86 20.15 1.93
C ASP A 275 -4.93 19.35 3.24
N ILE A 276 -5.51 19.93 4.30
CA ILE A 276 -5.69 19.27 5.60
C ILE A 276 -6.63 18.05 5.50
N VAL A 277 -7.68 18.16 4.68
CA VAL A 277 -8.73 17.14 4.55
C VAL A 277 -8.59 16.28 3.30
N ASP A 278 -7.47 16.38 2.58
CA ASP A 278 -7.21 15.60 1.37
C ASP A 278 -6.76 14.16 1.69
N PHE A 279 -7.60 13.20 1.32
CA PHE A 279 -7.35 11.77 1.44
C PHE A 279 -6.78 11.12 0.17
N GLU A 280 -6.66 11.87 -0.92
CA GLU A 280 -6.14 11.37 -2.21
C GLU A 280 -4.63 11.58 -2.30
N THR A 281 -4.11 12.72 -1.82
CA THR A 281 -2.69 13.03 -1.89
C THR A 281 -1.93 12.46 -0.68
N ASN A 282 -1.15 11.41 -0.92
CA ASN A 282 -0.25 10.76 0.06
C ASN A 282 -0.94 10.40 1.40
N PRO A 283 -2.10 9.73 1.42
CA PRO A 283 -2.68 9.25 2.66
C PRO A 283 -1.81 8.17 3.31
N ASP A 284 -1.92 8.02 4.63
CA ASP A 284 -1.30 6.92 5.37
C ASP A 284 -2.32 6.12 6.21
N TYR A 285 -1.87 4.97 6.72
CA TYR A 285 -2.68 4.02 7.49
C TYR A 285 -2.01 3.77 8.85
N PRO A 286 -2.17 4.68 9.83
CA PRO A 286 -1.43 4.63 11.08
C PRO A 286 -1.83 3.41 11.92
N VAL A 287 -0.83 2.70 12.45
CA VAL A 287 -0.98 1.49 13.27
C VAL A 287 -0.16 1.52 14.57
N ASN A 288 0.80 2.44 14.70
CA ASN A 288 1.66 2.56 15.88
C ASN A 288 1.73 4.01 16.40
N ILE A 289 1.45 4.19 17.69
CA ILE A 289 1.41 5.52 18.30
C ILE A 289 2.76 6.24 18.34
N SER A 290 3.87 5.50 18.49
CA SER A 290 5.21 6.07 18.60
C SER A 290 5.70 6.59 17.24
N THR A 291 5.57 5.80 16.18
CA THR A 291 6.00 6.20 14.83
C THR A 291 4.98 7.12 14.18
N ASP A 292 3.72 6.70 14.14
CA ASP A 292 2.70 7.35 13.31
C ASP A 292 2.02 8.50 14.04
N GLY A 293 2.05 8.49 15.37
CA GLY A 293 1.58 9.58 16.22
C GLY A 293 2.69 10.61 16.47
N ALA A 294 3.43 10.44 17.57
CA ALA A 294 4.40 11.42 18.04
C ALA A 294 5.56 11.64 17.07
N GLY A 295 6.10 10.55 16.48
CA GLY A 295 7.22 10.61 15.54
C GLY A 295 6.93 11.52 14.34
N ARG A 296 5.77 11.35 13.70
CA ARG A 296 5.34 12.22 12.59
C ARG A 296 5.20 13.69 12.98
N ILE A 297 4.66 13.98 14.15
CA ILE A 297 4.52 15.38 14.59
C ILE A 297 5.89 16.00 14.85
N LEU A 298 6.80 15.25 15.47
CA LEU A 298 8.17 15.71 15.70
C LEU A 298 8.92 15.96 14.39
N SER A 299 8.75 15.10 13.38
CA SER A 299 9.37 15.31 12.06
C SER A 299 8.83 16.57 11.37
N ILE A 300 7.52 16.84 11.47
CA ILE A 300 6.92 18.07 10.94
C ILE A 300 7.41 19.30 11.71
N ILE A 301 7.52 19.23 13.03
CA ILE A 301 8.05 20.34 13.84
C ILE A 301 9.49 20.63 13.44
N ASP A 302 10.31 19.61 13.26
CA ASP A 302 11.70 19.78 12.82
C ASP A 302 11.78 20.48 11.46
N GLN A 303 10.95 20.09 10.49
CA GLN A 303 10.84 20.78 9.20
C GLN A 303 10.46 22.27 9.33
N ILE A 304 9.63 22.61 10.32
CA ILE A 304 9.21 24.01 10.56
C ILE A 304 10.29 24.80 11.29
N GLU A 305 10.92 24.24 12.32
CA GLU A 305 11.91 24.94 13.16
C GLU A 305 13.29 25.01 12.51
N ASN A 306 13.60 24.06 11.65
CA ASN A 306 14.82 24.00 10.85
C ASN A 306 14.46 24.03 9.35
N PRO A 307 13.80 25.11 8.88
CA PRO A 307 13.46 25.24 7.47
C PRO A 307 14.78 25.31 6.70
N GLU A 308 14.95 24.45 5.72
CA GLU A 308 16.16 24.39 4.91
C GLU A 308 16.44 25.78 4.30
N ASP A 309 17.70 26.23 4.35
CA ASP A 309 18.13 27.36 3.54
C ASP A 309 17.91 26.97 2.08
N PRO A 310 17.16 27.76 1.29
CA PRO A 310 16.86 27.43 -0.10
C PRO A 310 18.11 27.27 -0.98
N ASN A 311 19.31 27.61 -0.47
CA ASN A 311 20.61 27.38 -1.12
C ASN A 311 21.55 26.42 -0.37
N ALA A 312 21.19 25.89 0.80
CA ALA A 312 22.04 24.95 1.53
C ALA A 312 21.58 23.51 1.32
N TYR A 313 22.55 22.64 1.05
CA TYR A 313 22.35 21.21 0.91
C TYR A 313 21.86 20.59 2.23
N PRO A 314 20.72 19.88 2.27
CA PRO A 314 20.21 19.31 3.52
C PRO A 314 21.09 18.14 3.95
N ASN A 315 21.55 18.20 5.20
CA ASN A 315 22.48 17.23 5.77
C ASN A 315 21.93 16.70 7.09
N PRO A 316 21.03 15.70 7.07
CA PRO A 316 20.60 15.02 8.28
C PRO A 316 21.74 14.09 8.75
N GLY A 317 22.74 14.65 9.45
CA GLY A 317 23.76 13.87 10.17
C GLY A 317 25.23 14.22 9.91
N GLY A 318 25.54 15.27 9.16
CA GLY A 318 26.93 15.69 8.89
C GLY A 318 27.66 14.85 7.82
N LYS A 319 26.97 14.02 7.03
CA LYS A 319 27.56 13.15 6.00
C LYS A 319 27.07 13.55 4.60
N GLY A 320 27.93 13.49 3.59
CA GLY A 320 27.56 13.86 2.21
C GLY A 320 26.59 12.85 1.57
N PRO A 321 26.06 13.17 0.37
CA PRO A 321 25.07 12.33 -0.32
C PRO A 321 25.55 10.91 -0.65
N GLU A 322 26.86 10.64 -0.59
CA GLU A 322 27.43 9.29 -0.65
C GLU A 322 26.96 8.36 0.48
N ALA A 323 26.45 8.91 1.59
CA ALA A 323 25.90 8.12 2.69
C ALA A 323 24.63 7.33 2.29
N ALA A 324 23.96 7.73 1.21
CA ALA A 324 22.76 7.07 0.71
C ALA A 324 23.04 5.86 -0.20
N ILE A 325 24.31 5.60 -0.53
CA ILE A 325 24.66 4.43 -1.35
C ILE A 325 24.20 3.16 -0.62
N GLY A 326 23.47 2.30 -1.33
CA GLY A 326 22.83 1.10 -0.80
C GLY A 326 21.38 1.29 -0.35
N SER A 327 20.81 2.49 -0.46
CA SER A 327 19.37 2.72 -0.28
C SER A 327 18.56 1.89 -1.26
N LYS A 328 17.56 1.15 -0.76
CA LYS A 328 16.76 0.20 -1.53
C LYS A 328 15.27 0.50 -1.44
N MET A 329 14.55 0.13 -2.48
CA MET A 329 13.09 0.03 -2.46
C MET A 329 12.62 -1.14 -3.31
N ARG A 330 11.43 -1.66 -3.01
CA ARG A 330 10.79 -2.69 -3.82
C ARG A 330 9.36 -2.25 -4.14
N ILE A 331 8.99 -2.35 -5.41
CA ILE A 331 7.64 -2.06 -5.91
C ILE A 331 7.03 -3.39 -6.33
N GLU A 332 5.92 -3.75 -5.70
CA GLU A 332 5.18 -4.98 -6.00
C GLU A 332 4.01 -4.71 -6.93
N ASN A 333 3.59 -5.74 -7.68
CA ASN A 333 2.40 -5.72 -8.54
C ASN A 333 2.41 -4.61 -9.61
N VAL A 334 3.56 -4.34 -10.23
CA VAL A 334 3.64 -3.44 -11.38
C VAL A 334 3.00 -4.13 -12.58
N GLU A 335 1.85 -3.64 -13.01
CA GLU A 335 1.07 -4.21 -14.10
C GLU A 335 1.41 -3.54 -15.43
N LEU A 336 1.72 -4.33 -16.46
CA LEU A 336 1.85 -3.86 -17.84
C LEU A 336 0.66 -4.36 -18.63
N SER A 337 -0.37 -3.54 -18.82
CA SER A 337 -1.49 -3.95 -19.66
C SER A 337 -1.14 -3.90 -21.15
N THR A 338 -1.87 -4.65 -21.97
CA THR A 338 -1.74 -4.57 -23.44
C THR A 338 -2.03 -3.15 -23.96
N ARG A 339 -2.96 -2.43 -23.33
CA ARG A 339 -3.23 -1.02 -23.61
C ARG A 339 -1.99 -0.15 -23.39
N ASP A 340 -1.28 -0.34 -22.29
CA ASP A 340 -0.10 0.48 -21.95
C ASP A 340 1.07 0.18 -22.89
N ALA A 341 1.24 -1.08 -23.30
CA ALA A 341 2.22 -1.48 -24.31
C ALA A 341 1.98 -0.78 -25.66
N MET A 342 0.73 -0.78 -26.15
CA MET A 342 0.37 -0.09 -27.41
C MET A 342 0.49 1.43 -27.27
N LEU A 343 0.07 2.00 -26.14
CA LEU A 343 0.19 3.43 -25.88
C LEU A 343 1.65 3.88 -25.88
N TYR A 344 2.54 3.12 -25.26
CA TYR A 344 3.97 3.36 -25.30
C TYR A 344 4.51 3.29 -26.73
N ALA A 345 4.17 2.25 -27.48
CA ALA A 345 4.62 2.07 -28.85
C ALA A 345 4.26 3.27 -29.75
N LEU A 346 3.00 3.73 -29.69
CA LEU A 346 2.54 4.93 -30.39
C LEU A 346 3.28 6.19 -29.92
N SER A 347 3.54 6.30 -28.62
CA SER A 347 4.20 7.47 -28.02
C SER A 347 5.69 7.59 -28.34
N ILE A 348 6.31 6.55 -28.91
CA ILE A 348 7.68 6.56 -29.44
C ILE A 348 7.72 6.38 -30.97
N GLY A 349 6.62 6.67 -31.66
CA GLY A 349 6.59 6.84 -33.12
C GLY A 349 6.16 5.62 -33.94
N VAL A 350 5.62 4.57 -33.32
CA VAL A 350 4.90 3.56 -34.11
C VAL A 350 3.74 4.23 -34.83
N SER A 351 3.66 3.97 -36.14
CA SER A 351 2.67 4.59 -37.03
C SER A 351 2.08 3.51 -37.93
N THR A 352 0.78 3.64 -38.24
CA THR A 352 0.08 2.77 -39.21
C THR A 352 0.65 2.81 -40.63
N THR A 353 1.57 3.74 -40.90
CA THR A 353 2.30 3.83 -42.17
C THR A 353 3.53 2.93 -42.23
N GLN A 354 3.95 2.31 -41.12
CA GLN A 354 5.08 1.38 -41.06
C GLN A 354 4.60 -0.05 -41.36
N GLU A 355 5.41 -0.85 -42.05
CA GLU A 355 5.03 -2.21 -42.46
C GLU A 355 4.66 -3.11 -41.26
N ASN A 356 5.49 -3.12 -40.21
CA ASN A 356 5.31 -3.99 -39.03
C ASN A 356 4.55 -3.32 -37.87
N HIS A 357 3.73 -2.29 -38.13
CA HIS A 357 3.09 -1.53 -37.04
C HIS A 357 2.11 -2.36 -36.22
N LEU A 358 1.42 -3.33 -36.83
CA LEU A 358 0.43 -4.18 -36.15
C LEU A 358 1.06 -4.96 -34.99
N LYS A 359 2.33 -5.37 -35.13
CA LYS A 359 3.12 -6.03 -34.08
C LYS A 359 3.14 -5.26 -32.77
N PHE A 360 3.04 -3.93 -32.82
CA PHE A 360 3.16 -3.06 -31.65
C PHE A 360 1.88 -2.28 -31.32
N ALA A 361 0.95 -2.19 -32.26
CA ALA A 361 -0.24 -1.34 -32.17
C ALA A 361 -1.58 -2.09 -32.31
N TYR A 362 -1.56 -3.41 -32.44
CA TYR A 362 -2.78 -4.22 -32.51
C TYR A 362 -2.67 -5.48 -31.66
N GLU A 363 -3.49 -5.55 -30.61
CA GLU A 363 -3.47 -6.60 -29.60
C GLU A 363 -3.77 -8.01 -30.13
N ASN A 364 -4.47 -8.12 -31.28
CA ASN A 364 -4.75 -9.42 -31.91
C ASN A 364 -3.78 -9.76 -33.05
N SER A 365 -2.68 -9.01 -33.22
CA SER A 365 -1.61 -9.44 -34.13
C SER A 365 -1.04 -10.76 -33.62
N GLU A 366 -0.86 -11.75 -34.49
CA GLU A 366 -0.31 -13.06 -34.11
C GLU A 366 1.11 -12.97 -33.52
N ASP A 367 1.82 -11.89 -33.82
CA ASP A 367 3.18 -11.60 -33.38
C ASP A 367 3.25 -10.41 -32.39
N PHE A 368 2.13 -10.01 -31.78
CA PHE A 368 2.08 -8.87 -30.87
C PHE A 368 3.24 -8.91 -29.85
N SER A 369 3.99 -7.82 -29.77
CA SER A 369 5.23 -7.72 -29.02
C SER A 369 5.32 -6.39 -28.28
N VAL A 370 5.93 -6.41 -27.09
CA VAL A 370 6.21 -5.19 -26.33
C VAL A 370 7.60 -4.67 -26.70
N ILE A 371 7.72 -3.39 -27.02
CA ILE A 371 9.02 -2.77 -27.34
C ILE A 371 9.90 -2.81 -26.07
N PRO A 372 11.13 -3.35 -26.12
CA PRO A 372 11.96 -3.62 -24.95
C PRO A 372 12.18 -2.42 -24.02
N THR A 373 12.29 -1.21 -24.58
CA THR A 373 12.52 0.02 -23.80
C THR A 373 11.33 0.43 -22.91
N MET A 374 10.17 -0.24 -23.02
CA MET A 374 9.06 -0.09 -22.08
C MET A 374 9.46 -0.47 -20.64
N SER A 375 10.46 -1.34 -20.45
CA SER A 375 10.97 -1.68 -19.11
C SER A 375 11.48 -0.45 -18.36
N VAL A 376 11.95 0.59 -19.08
CA VAL A 376 12.41 1.84 -18.47
C VAL A 376 11.26 2.59 -17.84
N CYS A 377 10.12 2.67 -18.54
CA CYS A 377 8.91 3.33 -18.05
C CYS A 377 8.36 2.63 -16.80
N LEU A 378 8.30 1.30 -16.80
CA LEU A 378 7.85 0.52 -15.64
C LEU A 378 8.77 0.70 -14.43
N ALA A 379 10.09 0.77 -14.67
CA ALA A 379 11.09 0.96 -13.61
C ALA A 379 11.28 2.43 -13.20
N PHE A 380 10.76 3.39 -13.96
CA PHE A 380 10.96 4.81 -13.73
C PHE A 380 10.59 5.27 -12.30
N PRO A 381 9.50 4.79 -11.66
CA PRO A 381 9.13 5.19 -10.30
C PRO A 381 10.19 4.90 -9.24
N VAL A 382 11.12 3.97 -9.49
CA VAL A 382 12.25 3.70 -8.58
C VAL A 382 13.13 4.93 -8.40
N MET A 383 13.36 5.68 -9.48
CA MET A 383 14.25 6.85 -9.47
C MET A 383 13.77 7.93 -8.48
N PRO A 384 12.55 8.50 -8.59
CA PRO A 384 12.05 9.43 -7.58
C PRO A 384 11.80 8.75 -6.24
N GLY A 385 11.48 7.44 -6.17
CA GLY A 385 11.26 6.75 -4.89
C GLY A 385 12.50 6.68 -4.01
N ILE A 386 13.65 6.31 -4.58
CA ILE A 386 14.94 6.27 -3.86
C ILE A 386 15.44 7.67 -3.54
N MET A 387 15.26 8.61 -4.47
CA MET A 387 15.70 9.99 -4.28
C MET A 387 14.82 10.80 -3.32
N LYS A 388 13.63 10.28 -2.92
CA LYS A 388 12.77 10.86 -1.87
C LYS A 388 13.01 10.26 -0.48
N SER A 389 13.94 9.32 -0.35
CA SER A 389 14.26 8.72 0.96
C SER A 389 14.97 9.72 1.88
N ASP A 390 14.82 9.55 3.20
CA ASP A 390 15.46 10.38 4.23
C ASP A 390 17.00 10.45 4.11
N ALA A 391 17.59 9.60 3.25
CA ALA A 391 19.02 9.57 2.96
C ALA A 391 19.47 10.55 1.86
N VAL A 392 18.56 11.02 0.99
CA VAL A 392 18.86 11.87 -0.17
C VAL A 392 17.84 13.01 -0.24
N SER A 393 18.22 14.23 0.11
CA SER A 393 17.41 15.42 -0.18
C SER A 393 17.94 16.10 -1.44
N ILE A 394 17.17 16.06 -2.53
CA ILE A 394 17.53 16.69 -3.80
C ILE A 394 16.43 17.64 -4.28
N ASP A 395 16.85 18.78 -4.83
CA ASP A 395 15.94 19.65 -5.58
C ASP A 395 15.61 19.00 -6.93
N TYR A 396 14.38 18.51 -7.04
CA TYR A 396 13.85 17.87 -8.25
C TYR A 396 13.80 18.82 -9.46
N THR A 397 13.74 20.14 -9.25
CA THR A 397 13.79 21.12 -10.35
C THR A 397 15.19 21.22 -10.98
N GLN A 398 16.22 20.79 -10.25
CA GLN A 398 17.62 20.75 -10.70
C GLN A 398 18.07 19.38 -11.19
N LEU A 399 17.18 18.38 -11.14
CA LEU A 399 17.45 17.03 -11.59
C LEU A 399 17.37 16.94 -13.11
N LEU A 400 18.44 16.46 -13.72
CA LEU A 400 18.53 16.14 -15.13
C LEU A 400 18.79 14.65 -15.30
N HIS A 401 18.06 14.01 -16.21
CA HIS A 401 18.38 12.66 -16.64
C HIS A 401 19.54 12.71 -17.63
N GLY A 402 20.74 12.28 -17.20
CA GLY A 402 21.97 12.42 -17.98
C GLY A 402 22.28 11.23 -18.88
N GLU A 403 22.09 10.00 -18.39
CA GLU A 403 22.33 8.78 -19.16
C GLU A 403 21.32 7.69 -18.78
N GLN A 404 20.99 6.83 -19.74
CA GLN A 404 20.13 5.66 -19.53
C GLN A 404 20.84 4.40 -20.04
N TYR A 405 20.78 3.33 -19.26
CA TYR A 405 21.09 1.97 -19.70
C TYR A 405 19.92 1.04 -19.42
N THR A 406 19.66 0.12 -20.34
CA THR A 406 18.67 -0.95 -20.20
C THR A 406 19.23 -2.24 -20.76
N GLU A 407 19.02 -3.34 -20.06
CA GLU A 407 19.35 -4.69 -20.49
C GLU A 407 18.15 -5.60 -20.27
N CYS A 408 17.80 -6.36 -21.30
CA CYS A 408 16.67 -7.28 -21.33
C CYS A 408 17.20 -8.70 -21.30
N PHE A 409 16.84 -9.44 -20.26
CA PHE A 409 17.16 -10.87 -20.10
C PHE A 409 16.06 -11.74 -20.69
N LYS A 410 14.82 -11.21 -20.71
CA LYS A 410 13.65 -11.83 -21.33
C LYS A 410 12.80 -10.78 -22.05
N PRO A 411 12.07 -11.16 -23.11
CA PRO A 411 11.05 -10.30 -23.70
C PRO A 411 9.98 -9.92 -22.68
N LEU A 412 9.55 -8.65 -22.71
CA LEU A 412 8.41 -8.18 -21.93
C LEU A 412 7.11 -8.75 -22.49
N LYS A 413 6.20 -9.10 -21.59
CA LYS A 413 4.85 -9.56 -21.92
C LYS A 413 3.83 -8.61 -21.34
N SER A 414 2.81 -8.30 -22.13
CA SER A 414 1.64 -7.58 -21.65
C SER A 414 0.71 -8.50 -20.86
N ASP A 415 -0.18 -7.89 -20.08
CA ASP A 415 -1.12 -8.52 -19.16
C ASP A 415 -0.43 -9.44 -18.12
N GLU A 416 0.82 -9.13 -17.81
CA GLU A 416 1.60 -9.72 -16.72
C GLU A 416 1.91 -8.69 -15.63
N LYS A 417 2.19 -9.21 -14.43
CA LYS A 417 2.63 -8.43 -13.27
C LYS A 417 4.10 -8.68 -13.02
N TYR A 418 4.79 -7.60 -12.66
CA TYR A 418 6.21 -7.59 -12.33
C TYR A 418 6.43 -7.05 -10.92
N SER A 419 7.58 -7.39 -10.35
CA SER A 419 8.14 -6.73 -9.16
C SER A 419 9.43 -6.02 -9.55
N ILE A 420 9.73 -4.90 -8.91
CA ILE A 420 10.92 -4.08 -9.23
C ILE A 420 11.70 -3.80 -7.96
N GLU A 421 12.97 -4.19 -7.94
CA GLU A 421 13.92 -3.83 -6.89
C GLU A 421 14.84 -2.70 -7.36
N GLY A 422 14.78 -1.58 -6.64
CA GLY A 422 15.63 -0.43 -6.85
C GLY A 422 16.76 -0.34 -5.84
N GLU A 423 17.93 0.14 -6.28
CA GLU A 423 19.07 0.44 -5.41
C GLU A 423 19.86 1.67 -5.88
N LEU A 424 20.22 2.59 -4.98
CA LEU A 424 21.22 3.62 -5.26
C LEU A 424 22.61 2.99 -5.19
N VAL A 425 23.19 2.65 -6.34
CA VAL A 425 24.45 1.91 -6.40
C VAL A 425 25.67 2.82 -6.37
N ASP A 426 25.53 4.11 -6.68
CA ASP A 426 26.65 5.03 -6.62
C ASP A 426 26.25 6.52 -6.57
N VAL A 427 27.16 7.34 -6.03
CA VAL A 427 27.07 8.82 -6.04
C VAL A 427 28.45 9.42 -6.35
N LEU A 428 28.51 10.34 -7.32
CA LEU A 428 29.76 10.97 -7.77
C LEU A 428 29.72 12.48 -7.57
N ASP A 429 30.82 13.06 -7.10
CA ASP A 429 30.99 14.50 -6.99
C ASP A 429 31.55 15.10 -8.29
N LYS A 430 30.82 16.05 -8.88
CA LYS A 430 31.23 16.80 -10.07
C LYS A 430 31.45 18.28 -9.77
N GLY A 431 31.75 18.63 -8.52
CA GLY A 431 32.07 19.97 -8.05
C GLY A 431 30.82 20.81 -7.81
N LYS A 432 30.18 21.31 -8.86
CA LYS A 432 28.95 22.13 -8.74
C LYS A 432 27.65 21.32 -8.81
N GLY A 433 27.76 19.99 -8.84
CA GLY A 433 26.63 19.07 -8.89
C GLY A 433 27.08 17.65 -8.61
N ALA A 434 26.13 16.75 -8.44
CA ALA A 434 26.38 15.34 -8.17
C ALA A 434 25.72 14.46 -9.24
N ILE A 435 26.30 13.28 -9.47
CA ILE A 435 25.67 12.21 -10.25
C ILE A 435 25.17 11.14 -9.28
N PHE A 436 23.93 10.71 -9.46
CA PHE A 436 23.34 9.57 -8.77
C PHE A 436 23.13 8.44 -9.78
N ILE A 437 23.57 7.23 -9.43
CA ILE A 437 23.44 6.05 -10.28
C ILE A 437 22.52 5.08 -9.57
N THR A 438 21.34 4.87 -10.14
CA THR A 438 20.29 4.00 -9.58
C THR A 438 20.09 2.80 -10.48
N GLU A 439 20.15 1.60 -9.93
CA GLU A 439 19.78 0.37 -10.64
C GLU A 439 18.37 -0.05 -10.27
N ALA A 440 17.62 -0.56 -11.25
CA ALA A 440 16.30 -1.14 -11.08
C ALA A 440 16.23 -2.49 -11.79
N LYS A 441 16.12 -3.56 -11.00
CA LYS A 441 15.95 -4.94 -11.46
C LYS A 441 14.47 -5.29 -11.46
N MET A 442 13.97 -5.77 -12.59
CA MET A 442 12.56 -6.17 -12.74
C MET A 442 12.46 -7.68 -12.84
N PHE A 443 11.53 -8.27 -12.10
CA PHE A 443 11.32 -9.71 -12.01
C PHE A 443 9.89 -10.07 -12.46
N ASP A 444 9.74 -11.24 -13.08
CA ASP A 444 8.43 -11.80 -13.40
C ASP A 444 7.78 -12.50 -12.18
N LYS A 445 6.58 -13.05 -12.37
CA LYS A 445 5.83 -13.78 -11.32
C LYS A 445 6.56 -15.00 -10.73
N ASN A 446 7.62 -15.49 -11.37
CA ASN A 446 8.44 -16.60 -10.89
C ASN A 446 9.73 -16.10 -10.20
N GLU A 447 9.84 -14.79 -9.94
CA GLU A 447 11.04 -14.12 -9.43
C GLU A 447 12.27 -14.28 -10.35
N GLU A 448 12.06 -14.50 -11.65
CA GLU A 448 13.13 -14.55 -12.63
C GLU A 448 13.41 -13.15 -13.19
N LEU A 449 14.68 -12.77 -13.29
CA LEU A 449 15.09 -11.45 -13.78
C LEU A 449 14.68 -11.25 -15.25
N VAL A 450 13.92 -10.19 -15.51
CA VAL A 450 13.40 -9.82 -16.83
C VAL A 450 14.23 -8.68 -17.44
N SER A 451 14.53 -7.65 -16.67
CA SER A 451 15.34 -6.51 -17.14
C SER A 451 16.14 -5.84 -16.02
N LEU A 452 17.23 -5.20 -16.39
CA LEU A 452 18.00 -4.27 -15.57
C LEU A 452 17.99 -2.89 -16.22
N ASN A 453 17.58 -1.86 -15.47
CA ASN A 453 17.72 -0.47 -15.87
C ASN A 453 18.75 0.22 -14.97
N GLN A 454 19.60 1.09 -15.53
CA GLN A 454 20.49 1.95 -14.75
C GLN A 454 20.26 3.42 -15.17
N PHE A 455 19.69 4.18 -14.24
CA PHE A 455 19.41 5.60 -14.38
C PHE A 455 20.61 6.39 -13.87
N THR A 456 21.15 7.29 -14.69
CA THR A 456 22.21 8.23 -14.29
C THR A 456 21.64 9.63 -14.28
N THR A 457 21.37 10.17 -13.10
CA THR A 457 20.82 11.51 -12.92
C THR A 457 21.89 12.47 -12.45
N PHE A 458 21.86 13.70 -12.95
CA PHE A 458 22.73 14.79 -12.52
C PHE A 458 21.89 15.83 -11.79
N VAL A 459 22.28 16.14 -10.56
CA VAL A 459 21.60 17.15 -9.73
C VAL A 459 22.53 18.35 -9.59
N ARG A 460 22.12 19.49 -10.15
CA ARG A 460 22.86 20.75 -9.98
C ARG A 460 22.81 21.20 -8.52
N GLY A 461 23.87 21.81 -8.02
CA GLY A 461 23.98 22.27 -6.64
C GLY A 461 24.34 21.16 -5.63
N ALA A 462 24.19 19.89 -5.99
CA ALA A 462 24.41 18.76 -5.08
C ALA A 462 25.89 18.31 -4.93
N GLY A 463 26.84 19.03 -5.52
CA GLY A 463 28.26 18.69 -5.50
C GLY A 463 29.06 19.39 -4.39
N GLY A 464 30.37 19.19 -4.38
CA GLY A 464 31.30 19.91 -3.51
C GLY A 464 31.51 19.25 -2.15
N PHE A 465 31.10 17.98 -2.03
CA PHE A 465 31.25 17.17 -0.82
C PHE A 465 32.58 16.38 -0.78
N GLY A 466 33.40 16.46 -1.83
CA GLY A 466 34.72 15.83 -1.88
C GLY A 466 34.69 14.33 -2.22
N GLY A 467 33.58 13.85 -2.80
CA GLY A 467 33.41 12.45 -3.20
C GLY A 467 34.24 12.06 -4.42
N LYS A 468 34.19 10.76 -4.76
CA LYS A 468 34.84 10.24 -5.97
C LYS A 468 34.22 10.84 -7.23
N ARG A 469 35.04 10.99 -8.27
CA ARG A 469 34.61 11.59 -9.55
C ARG A 469 34.14 10.54 -10.56
N ASP A 470 34.55 9.29 -10.42
CA ASP A 470 34.28 8.23 -11.40
C ASP A 470 33.66 7.00 -10.72
N SER A 471 32.88 6.25 -11.49
CA SER A 471 32.18 5.05 -11.02
C SER A 471 32.73 3.80 -11.72
N THR A 472 32.90 2.74 -10.94
CA THR A 472 33.23 1.40 -11.45
C THR A 472 31.99 0.56 -11.77
N VAL A 473 30.79 1.00 -11.33
CA VAL A 473 29.52 0.29 -11.56
C VAL A 473 28.70 0.90 -12.71
N ALA A 474 28.96 2.16 -13.07
CA ALA A 474 28.30 2.81 -14.19
C ALA A 474 28.60 2.12 -15.53
N LYS A 475 27.55 1.77 -16.28
CA LYS A 475 27.67 1.31 -17.66
C LYS A 475 28.09 2.49 -18.54
N GLN A 476 29.26 2.39 -19.17
CA GLN A 476 29.84 3.50 -19.92
C GLN A 476 29.22 3.64 -21.32
N PRO A 477 28.93 4.87 -21.78
CA PRO A 477 28.60 5.12 -23.18
C PRO A 477 29.85 4.93 -24.06
N LEU A 478 29.66 4.66 -25.34
CA LEU A 478 30.75 4.37 -26.29
C LEU A 478 30.76 5.40 -27.42
N PRO A 479 31.93 5.92 -27.82
CA PRO A 479 32.01 6.83 -28.95
C PRO A 479 31.48 6.17 -30.23
N THR A 480 30.95 6.98 -31.13
CA THR A 480 30.60 6.53 -32.48
C THR A 480 31.86 6.32 -33.32
N PRO A 481 31.88 5.32 -34.23
CA PRO A 481 33.00 5.12 -35.14
C PRO A 481 33.31 6.35 -36.02
N ASP A 482 34.60 6.59 -36.28
CA ASP A 482 35.07 7.69 -37.15
C ASP A 482 35.00 7.30 -38.64
N ARG A 483 33.78 7.04 -39.11
CA ARG A 483 33.45 6.71 -40.51
C ARG A 483 32.00 7.09 -40.81
N GLN A 484 31.59 7.04 -42.08
CA GLN A 484 30.18 7.27 -42.45
C GLN A 484 29.24 6.24 -41.79
N PRO A 485 28.02 6.64 -41.36
CA PRO A 485 27.00 5.73 -40.85
C PRO A 485 26.61 4.66 -41.88
N ASP A 486 26.35 3.44 -41.42
CA ASP A 486 25.82 2.37 -42.26
C ASP A 486 24.33 2.59 -42.58
N ALA A 487 23.63 3.28 -41.69
CA ALA A 487 22.23 3.63 -41.86
C ALA A 487 21.89 4.96 -41.16
N VAL A 488 20.95 5.69 -41.74
CA VAL A 488 20.34 6.88 -41.13
C VAL A 488 18.82 6.75 -41.24
N VAL A 489 18.13 6.88 -40.11
CA VAL A 489 16.66 6.89 -40.04
C VAL A 489 16.21 8.27 -39.58
N SER A 490 15.30 8.88 -40.32
CA SER A 490 14.72 10.19 -40.00
C SER A 490 13.24 10.04 -39.64
N GLU A 491 12.87 10.43 -38.43
CA GLU A 491 11.50 10.32 -37.92
C GLU A 491 11.06 11.68 -37.37
N LYS A 492 9.95 12.19 -37.90
CA LYS A 492 9.36 13.45 -37.42
C LYS A 492 8.48 13.19 -36.22
N THR A 493 8.75 13.89 -35.12
CA THR A 493 7.91 13.83 -33.92
C THR A 493 6.63 14.66 -34.13
N SER A 494 5.54 14.30 -33.47
CA SER A 494 4.34 15.12 -33.39
C SER A 494 4.57 16.37 -32.52
N LEU A 495 3.80 17.44 -32.73
CA LEU A 495 3.73 18.56 -31.79
C LEU A 495 3.24 18.11 -30.41
N ASP A 496 2.39 17.07 -30.37
CA ASP A 496 1.83 16.49 -29.14
C ASP A 496 2.65 15.31 -28.61
N GLN A 497 3.86 15.06 -29.14
CA GLN A 497 4.64 13.86 -28.80
C GLN A 497 4.91 13.74 -27.30
N ALA A 498 5.24 14.85 -26.64
CA ALA A 498 5.47 14.87 -25.20
C ALA A 498 4.17 14.63 -24.40
N ALA A 499 3.05 15.19 -24.87
CA ALA A 499 1.74 15.02 -24.24
C ALA A 499 1.24 13.57 -24.33
N LEU A 500 1.60 12.86 -25.40
CA LEU A 500 1.32 11.43 -25.55
C LEU A 500 2.27 10.57 -24.70
N TYR A 501 3.59 10.81 -24.78
CA TYR A 501 4.61 10.01 -24.09
C TYR A 501 4.49 10.04 -22.56
N ARG A 502 4.13 11.18 -21.98
CA ARG A 502 3.96 11.28 -20.52
C ARG A 502 2.91 10.31 -19.97
N LEU A 503 1.94 9.89 -20.79
CA LEU A 503 0.93 8.90 -20.39
C LEU A 503 1.52 7.49 -20.18
N SER A 504 2.79 7.28 -20.54
CA SER A 504 3.55 6.05 -20.29
C SER A 504 4.33 6.07 -18.97
N GLY A 505 4.16 7.09 -18.11
CA GLY A 505 4.60 7.05 -16.71
C GLY A 505 5.47 8.22 -16.22
N ASP A 506 6.03 9.04 -17.12
CA ASP A 506 6.78 10.25 -16.74
C ASP A 506 5.88 11.49 -16.86
N TYR A 507 5.29 11.91 -15.75
CA TYR A 507 4.34 13.02 -15.70
C TYR A 507 4.99 14.38 -15.42
N ASN A 508 6.33 14.51 -15.47
CA ASN A 508 7.04 15.73 -15.13
C ASN A 508 6.50 16.95 -15.90
N PRO A 509 6.08 18.05 -15.22
CA PRO A 509 5.52 19.23 -15.88
C PRO A 509 6.46 19.90 -16.88
N LEU A 510 7.78 19.68 -16.77
CA LEU A 510 8.81 20.14 -17.72
C LEU A 510 8.49 19.81 -19.20
N HIS A 511 7.67 18.79 -19.43
CA HIS A 511 7.36 18.29 -20.77
C HIS A 511 6.02 18.77 -21.31
N ILE A 512 5.26 19.58 -20.56
CA ILE A 512 3.93 20.03 -21.00
C ILE A 512 3.55 21.45 -20.54
N ASP A 513 4.00 21.89 -19.36
CA ASP A 513 3.69 23.20 -18.80
C ASP A 513 4.79 24.22 -19.17
N PRO A 514 4.47 25.28 -19.94
CA PRO A 514 5.42 26.33 -20.30
C PRO A 514 6.02 27.04 -19.09
N ASN A 515 5.26 27.28 -18.02
CA ASN A 515 5.74 28.00 -16.84
C ASN A 515 6.79 27.18 -16.10
N PHE A 516 6.50 25.88 -15.91
CA PHE A 516 7.45 24.97 -15.27
C PHE A 516 8.69 24.74 -16.13
N SER A 517 8.53 24.66 -17.46
CA SER A 517 9.64 24.54 -18.40
C SER A 517 10.60 25.72 -18.32
N ALA A 518 10.05 26.94 -18.23
CA ALA A 518 10.82 28.17 -18.05
C ALA A 518 11.61 28.18 -16.74
N MET A 519 11.04 27.67 -15.64
CA MET A 519 11.76 27.50 -14.37
C MET A 519 12.97 26.56 -14.50
N GLY A 520 12.86 25.51 -15.32
CA GLY A 520 13.96 24.60 -15.66
C GLY A 520 15.00 25.18 -16.63
N GLY A 521 14.81 26.42 -17.10
CA GLY A 521 15.70 27.10 -18.03
C GLY A 521 15.45 26.78 -19.51
N PHE A 522 14.27 26.29 -19.86
CA PHE A 522 13.87 26.01 -21.24
C PHE A 522 12.82 27.01 -21.72
N GLU A 523 12.98 27.55 -22.93
CA GLU A 523 12.01 28.50 -23.50
C GLU A 523 10.62 27.89 -23.76
N LYS A 524 10.57 26.58 -23.99
CA LYS A 524 9.36 25.81 -24.30
C LYS A 524 9.44 24.42 -23.67
N PRO A 525 8.30 23.75 -23.45
CA PRO A 525 8.30 22.34 -23.06
C PRO A 525 9.12 21.49 -24.03
N ILE A 526 10.00 20.66 -23.46
CA ILE A 526 10.90 19.79 -24.22
C ILE A 526 10.33 18.37 -24.27
N LEU A 527 10.68 17.60 -25.30
CA LEU A 527 10.40 16.19 -25.37
C LEU A 527 11.21 15.43 -24.33
N HIS A 528 10.62 14.41 -23.71
CA HIS A 528 11.32 13.50 -22.80
C HIS A 528 12.55 12.89 -23.50
N GLY A 529 13.71 12.88 -22.83
CA GLY A 529 14.90 12.20 -23.34
C GLY A 529 14.61 10.71 -23.61
N LEU A 530 13.86 10.07 -22.72
CA LEU A 530 13.43 8.68 -22.86
C LEU A 530 12.47 8.43 -24.04
N CYS A 531 11.73 9.44 -24.50
CA CYS A 531 10.97 9.35 -25.74
C CYS A 531 11.92 9.27 -26.95
N SER A 532 12.89 10.19 -27.04
CA SER A 532 13.91 10.16 -28.10
C SER A 532 14.74 8.87 -28.06
N TYR A 533 15.00 8.32 -26.87
CA TYR A 533 15.62 7.02 -26.66
C TYR A 533 14.77 5.89 -27.25
N GLY A 534 13.45 5.89 -27.03
CA GLY A 534 12.53 4.92 -27.65
C GLY A 534 12.51 5.00 -29.18
N PHE A 535 12.52 6.21 -29.76
CA PHE A 535 12.67 6.40 -31.20
C PHE A 535 13.98 5.78 -31.73
N ALA A 536 15.12 6.05 -31.08
CA ALA A 536 16.40 5.46 -31.47
C ALA A 536 16.41 3.92 -31.35
N ALA A 537 15.82 3.37 -30.29
CA ALA A 537 15.69 1.92 -30.12
C ALA A 537 14.88 1.29 -31.26
N ARG A 538 13.77 1.91 -31.65
CA ARG A 538 12.95 1.48 -32.78
C ARG A 538 13.69 1.58 -34.11
N ALA A 539 14.43 2.67 -34.34
CA ALA A 539 15.24 2.80 -35.55
C ALA A 539 16.24 1.65 -35.71
N VAL A 540 16.89 1.25 -34.62
CA VAL A 540 17.81 0.09 -34.61
C VAL A 540 17.07 -1.24 -34.82
N LEU A 541 15.97 -1.46 -34.09
CA LEU A 541 15.15 -2.66 -34.21
C LEU A 541 14.64 -2.86 -35.64
N ASN A 542 14.05 -1.82 -36.22
CA ASN A 542 13.54 -1.85 -37.57
C ASN A 542 14.68 -2.12 -38.57
N LYS A 543 15.81 -1.40 -38.44
CA LYS A 543 16.88 -1.46 -39.43
C LYS A 543 17.71 -2.74 -39.39
N PHE A 544 18.02 -3.25 -38.20
CA PHE A 544 18.97 -4.35 -38.02
C PHE A 544 18.36 -5.64 -37.47
N CYS A 545 17.11 -5.59 -36.98
CA CYS A 545 16.45 -6.74 -36.37
C CYS A 545 15.15 -7.14 -37.07
N ASN A 546 14.72 -6.44 -38.12
CA ASN A 546 13.40 -6.63 -38.73
C ASN A 546 12.27 -6.59 -37.68
N ASP A 547 12.38 -5.64 -36.74
CA ASP A 547 11.45 -5.47 -35.61
C ASP A 547 11.33 -6.69 -34.68
N ASP A 548 12.28 -7.62 -34.71
CA ASP A 548 12.35 -8.74 -33.76
C ASP A 548 12.87 -8.28 -32.39
N VAL A 549 11.96 -8.11 -31.44
CA VAL A 549 12.26 -7.66 -30.07
C VAL A 549 13.15 -8.65 -29.31
N ALA A 550 13.16 -9.93 -29.68
CA ALA A 550 14.02 -10.93 -29.03
C ALA A 550 15.50 -10.72 -29.34
N LYS A 551 15.82 -9.97 -30.41
CA LYS A 551 17.20 -9.62 -30.76
C LYS A 551 17.74 -8.45 -29.95
N PHE A 552 16.90 -7.67 -29.28
CA PHE A 552 17.38 -6.57 -28.44
C PHE A 552 17.89 -7.09 -27.11
N LYS A 553 19.19 -6.93 -26.85
CA LYS A 553 19.79 -7.35 -25.58
C LYS A 553 19.96 -6.19 -24.62
N ALA A 554 20.58 -5.10 -25.05
CA ALA A 554 20.84 -3.96 -24.19
C ALA A 554 20.99 -2.68 -24.99
N MET A 555 20.80 -1.53 -24.35
CA MET A 555 21.01 -0.22 -24.96
C MET A 555 21.50 0.79 -23.93
N LYS A 556 22.50 1.59 -24.32
CA LYS A 556 23.07 2.70 -23.54
C LYS A 556 22.98 3.98 -24.34
N VAL A 557 22.76 5.11 -23.67
CA VAL A 557 22.87 6.45 -24.29
C VAL A 557 23.33 7.51 -23.30
N ARG A 558 23.87 8.62 -23.80
CA ARG A 558 24.00 9.89 -23.08
C ARG A 558 23.08 10.95 -23.68
N PHE A 559 22.22 11.54 -22.86
CA PHE A 559 21.38 12.68 -23.24
C PHE A 559 22.23 13.95 -23.30
N SER A 560 22.11 14.70 -24.40
CA SER A 560 23.07 15.79 -24.72
C SER A 560 22.40 17.14 -24.91
N LYS A 561 21.37 17.22 -25.76
CA LYS A 561 20.62 18.44 -26.05
C LYS A 561 19.11 18.16 -26.03
N PRO A 562 18.29 19.13 -25.57
CA PRO A 562 16.85 18.97 -25.56
C PRO A 562 16.29 18.92 -26.98
N VAL A 563 15.22 18.15 -27.18
CA VAL A 563 14.44 18.08 -28.42
C VAL A 563 13.11 18.78 -28.17
N LEU A 564 12.64 19.58 -29.12
CA LEU A 564 11.28 20.15 -29.06
C LEU A 564 10.30 19.23 -29.79
N PRO A 565 9.09 18.97 -29.24
CA PRO A 565 8.04 18.28 -29.98
C PRO A 565 7.76 18.95 -31.34
N GLY A 566 7.64 18.14 -32.39
CA GLY A 566 7.50 18.60 -33.78
C GLY A 566 8.80 18.57 -34.60
N GLN A 567 9.96 18.49 -33.94
CA GLN A 567 11.26 18.37 -34.61
C GLN A 567 11.51 16.97 -35.16
N THR A 568 12.46 16.88 -36.08
CA THR A 568 12.87 15.64 -36.74
C THR A 568 14.04 15.02 -36.00
N LEU A 569 13.92 13.75 -35.61
CA LEU A 569 15.02 12.96 -35.07
C LEU A 569 15.73 12.24 -36.22
N GLN A 570 17.05 12.39 -36.32
CA GLN A 570 17.90 11.69 -37.29
C GLN A 570 18.85 10.76 -36.55
N THR A 571 18.54 9.47 -36.53
CA THR A 571 19.36 8.44 -35.88
C THR A 571 20.36 7.88 -36.87
N GLU A 572 21.63 8.21 -36.69
CA GLU A 572 22.78 7.67 -37.43
C GLU A 572 23.27 6.41 -36.72
N MET A 573 23.52 5.34 -37.48
CA MET A 573 23.82 4.01 -36.92
C MET A 573 25.01 3.36 -37.62
N TRP A 574 25.86 2.68 -36.85
CA TRP A 574 27.04 1.95 -37.30
C TRP A 574 27.02 0.54 -36.70
N LEU A 575 27.02 -0.48 -37.54
CA LEU A 575 27.06 -1.88 -37.12
C LEU A 575 28.52 -2.35 -36.98
N GLU A 576 28.89 -2.82 -35.81
CA GLU A 576 30.19 -3.44 -35.50
C GLU A 576 29.94 -4.78 -34.77
N GLY A 577 29.97 -5.88 -35.52
CA GLY A 577 29.67 -7.21 -34.98
C GLY A 577 28.22 -7.35 -34.52
N ASP A 578 28.01 -7.59 -33.23
CA ASP A 578 26.69 -7.69 -32.59
C ASP A 578 26.24 -6.38 -31.93
N LYS A 579 26.95 -5.28 -32.20
CA LYS A 579 26.67 -3.98 -31.59
C LYS A 579 26.38 -2.93 -32.66
N VAL A 580 25.30 -2.19 -32.46
CA VAL A 580 24.94 -1.02 -33.28
C VAL A 580 25.26 0.23 -32.47
N HIS A 581 26.35 0.91 -32.81
CA HIS A 581 26.61 2.26 -32.29
C HIS A 581 25.62 3.22 -32.94
N PHE A 582 25.16 4.24 -32.20
CA PHE A 582 24.29 5.26 -32.76
C PHE A 582 24.49 6.64 -32.12
N CYS A 583 24.11 7.67 -32.86
CA CYS A 583 23.83 8.99 -32.33
C CYS A 583 22.55 9.52 -32.96
N THR A 584 21.83 10.40 -32.25
CA THR A 584 20.63 11.02 -32.78
C THR A 584 20.80 12.52 -32.81
N LYS A 585 20.54 13.11 -33.98
CA LYS A 585 20.59 14.55 -34.24
C LYS A 585 19.18 15.11 -34.40
N ILE A 586 19.04 16.40 -34.14
CA ILE A 586 17.85 17.19 -34.49
C ILE A 586 18.02 17.64 -35.94
N GLY A 587 17.18 17.15 -36.85
CA GLY A 587 17.32 17.37 -38.29
C GLY A 587 17.32 18.84 -38.69
N GLU A 588 16.57 19.68 -37.96
CA GLU A 588 16.48 21.11 -38.23
C GLU A 588 17.74 21.89 -37.81
N THR A 589 18.51 21.41 -36.83
CA THR A 589 19.64 22.18 -36.25
C THR A 589 20.99 21.48 -36.38
N GLY A 590 21.00 20.19 -36.72
CA GLY A 590 22.19 19.32 -36.71
C GLY A 590 22.74 19.02 -35.31
N GLN A 591 22.11 19.52 -34.24
CA GLN A 591 22.58 19.31 -32.87
C GLN A 591 22.34 17.87 -32.43
N VAL A 592 23.33 17.28 -31.76
CA VAL A 592 23.23 15.93 -31.20
C VAL A 592 22.39 15.96 -29.92
N CYS A 593 21.24 15.27 -29.91
CA CYS A 593 20.40 15.10 -28.72
C CYS A 593 20.73 13.82 -27.95
N LEU A 594 21.12 12.75 -28.66
CA LEU A 594 21.61 11.49 -28.08
C LEU A 594 23.03 11.22 -28.58
N SER A 595 23.99 11.17 -27.68
CA SER A 595 25.40 10.90 -28.01
C SER A 595 25.87 9.57 -27.45
N ASN A 596 26.91 9.04 -28.10
CA ASN A 596 27.66 7.87 -27.64
C ASN A 596 26.76 6.66 -27.31
N GLY A 597 25.70 6.49 -28.11
CA GLY A 597 24.71 5.45 -27.92
C GLY A 597 25.17 4.14 -28.51
N TYR A 598 24.71 3.03 -27.94
CA TYR A 598 24.80 1.73 -28.59
C TYR A 598 23.64 0.83 -28.21
N VAL A 599 23.33 -0.11 -29.08
CA VAL A 599 22.45 -1.26 -28.83
C VAL A 599 23.28 -2.54 -29.01
N ILE A 600 23.21 -3.46 -28.07
CA ILE A 600 23.76 -4.82 -28.20
C ILE A 600 22.63 -5.72 -28.68
N LEU A 601 22.91 -6.52 -29.70
CA LEU A 601 21.99 -7.49 -30.27
C LEU A 601 22.32 -8.90 -29.78
N ASN A 602 21.31 -9.74 -29.56
CA ASN A 602 21.53 -11.17 -29.35
C ASN A 602 22.02 -11.80 -30.66
N LYS A 603 23.09 -12.60 -30.58
CA LYS A 603 23.58 -13.36 -31.73
C LYS A 603 22.55 -14.41 -32.11
N ASP A 604 22.13 -14.39 -33.37
CA ASP A 604 21.37 -15.50 -33.95
C ASP A 604 22.29 -16.73 -34.00
N ASP A 605 21.89 -17.86 -33.41
CA ASP A 605 22.47 -19.19 -33.71
C ASP A 605 22.32 -19.55 -35.22
N ARG A 606 21.66 -18.69 -36.00
CA ARG A 606 21.35 -18.87 -37.43
C ARG A 606 22.26 -18.08 -38.38
N LEU A 607 23.13 -17.18 -37.91
CA LEU A 607 24.07 -16.44 -38.78
C LEU A 607 25.35 -17.23 -39.12
N ALA A 608 25.46 -18.48 -38.68
CA ALA A 608 26.54 -19.40 -39.08
C ALA A 608 26.28 -20.13 -40.43
N LYS A 609 25.24 -19.77 -41.18
CA LYS A 609 24.91 -20.36 -42.49
C LYS A 609 24.40 -19.35 -43.53
N LEU A 610 25.17 -18.28 -43.77
CA LEU A 610 25.15 -17.56 -45.05
C LEU A 610 26.57 -17.52 -45.62
#